data_AF-A0A1B3WCF2-F1
#
_entry.id   AF-A0A1B3WCF2-F1
#
_cell.length_a   1.000
_cell.length_b   1.000
_cell.length_c   1.000
_cell.angle_alpha   90.00
_cell.angle_beta   90.00
_cell.angle_gamma   90.00
#
_symmetry.space_group_name_H-M   'P 1'
#
loop_
_entity.id
_entity.type
_entity.pdbx_description
1 polymer ?
#
loop_
_entity_poly.entity_id
_entity_poly.type
_entity_poly.pdbx_seq_one_letter_code
_entity_poly.pdbx_strand_id
1 'polypeptide(L)'
;MKNGNADDFIYYLYDADACVRYKSYVYRFSKLRYNQAREIYSIGIEKYHYTEEPFSDFMELVYSYESNDKEDCINHLTEDILWDGKSFYELEKALTWFDWE
;
A
#
# COMPACT_ATOMS: atom_id res chain seq x y z
N MET A 1 -8.29 4.95 9.97
CA MET A 1 -8.74 4.32 8.72
C MET A 1 -10.25 4.21 8.75
N LYS A 2 -10.94 4.30 7.61
CA LYS A 2 -12.37 3.98 7.49
C LYS A 2 -12.53 2.55 6.98
N ASN A 3 -13.58 1.85 7.42
CA ASN A 3 -13.88 0.44 7.12
C ASN A 3 -12.83 -0.57 7.64
N GLY A 4 -12.10 -0.21 8.69
CA GLY A 4 -11.10 -1.06 9.31
C GLY A 4 -10.22 -0.25 10.25
N ASN A 5 -9.12 -0.83 10.70
CA ASN A 5 -8.07 -0.14 11.46
C ASN A 5 -6.70 -0.36 10.80
N ALA A 6 -5.73 0.45 11.21
CA ALA A 6 -4.39 0.44 10.67
C ALA A 6 -3.67 -0.89 10.86
N ASP A 7 -3.77 -1.48 12.06
CA ASP A 7 -3.05 -2.69 12.42
C ASP A 7 -3.53 -3.89 11.59
N ASP A 8 -4.84 -4.04 11.45
CA ASP A 8 -5.45 -5.08 10.60
C ASP A 8 -5.07 -4.89 9.13
N PHE A 9 -5.04 -3.65 8.64
CA PHE A 9 -4.63 -3.35 7.28
C PHE A 9 -3.16 -3.72 7.04
N ILE A 10 -2.27 -3.34 7.94
CA ILE A 10 -0.83 -3.67 7.85
C ILE A 10 -0.63 -5.19 7.93
N TYR A 11 -1.33 -5.85 8.85
CA TYR A 11 -1.28 -7.30 8.96
C TYR A 11 -1.77 -8.00 7.69
N TYR A 12 -2.83 -7.48 7.07
CA TYR A 12 -3.38 -8.01 5.82
C TYR A 12 -2.36 -8.00 4.67
N LEU A 13 -1.49 -6.98 4.63
CA LEU A 13 -0.43 -6.85 3.62
C LEU A 13 0.66 -7.93 3.72
N TYR A 14 0.70 -8.74 4.77
CA TYR A 14 1.59 -9.90 4.77
C TYR A 14 1.16 -10.97 3.75
N ASP A 15 -0.15 -11.08 3.49
CA ASP A 15 -0.72 -12.18 2.72
C ASP A 15 -1.42 -11.74 1.42
N ALA A 16 -1.96 -10.52 1.38
CA ALA A 16 -2.80 -10.04 0.30
C ALA A 16 -2.59 -8.56 -0.06
N ASP A 17 -2.84 -8.23 -1.33
CA ASP A 17 -2.80 -6.85 -1.82
C ASP A 17 -4.05 -6.11 -1.28
N ALA A 18 -3.94 -4.82 -0.97
CA ALA A 18 -5.06 -4.04 -0.41
C ALA A 18 -5.21 -2.68 -1.09
N CYS A 19 -6.46 -2.22 -1.21
CA CYS A 19 -6.77 -0.93 -1.82
C CYS A 19 -7.27 0.07 -0.78
N VAL A 20 -6.77 1.30 -0.84
CA VAL A 20 -7.37 2.43 -0.12
C VAL A 20 -7.73 3.56 -1.06
N ARG A 21 -8.83 4.25 -0.75
CA ARG A 21 -9.13 5.54 -1.37
C ARG A 21 -8.55 6.67 -0.54
N TYR A 22 -7.89 7.59 -1.24
CA TYR A 22 -7.46 8.87 -0.70
C TYR A 22 -7.66 9.96 -1.75
N LYS A 23 -8.38 11.02 -1.37
CA LYS A 23 -8.90 12.03 -2.32
C LYS A 23 -9.67 11.36 -3.46
N SER A 24 -9.34 11.66 -4.72
CA SER A 24 -10.00 11.14 -5.91
C SER A 24 -9.34 9.89 -6.51
N TYR A 25 -8.31 9.34 -5.87
CA TYR A 25 -7.50 8.24 -6.40
C TYR A 25 -7.63 6.97 -5.56
N VAL A 26 -7.27 5.85 -6.19
CA VAL A 26 -7.05 4.57 -5.51
C VAL A 26 -5.56 4.34 -5.37
N TYR A 27 -5.15 3.86 -4.21
CA TYR A 27 -3.80 3.40 -3.93
C TYR A 27 -3.85 1.92 -3.62
N ARG A 28 -3.17 1.11 -4.44
CA ARG A 28 -3.06 -0.33 -4.29
C ARG A 28 -1.72 -0.64 -3.63
N PHE A 29 -1.79 -1.12 -2.41
CA PHE A 29 -0.65 -1.61 -1.66
C PHE A 29 -0.42 -3.07 -2.05
N SER A 30 0.78 -3.39 -2.50
CA SER A 30 1.15 -4.78 -2.70
C SER A 30 1.30 -5.48 -1.37
N LYS A 31 0.97 -6.76 -1.32
CA LYS A 31 1.44 -7.64 -0.27
C LYS A 31 2.96 -7.67 -0.22
N LEU A 32 3.49 -8.10 0.91
CA LEU A 32 4.89 -8.44 1.07
C LEU A 32 5.26 -9.56 0.10
N ARG A 33 6.16 -9.27 -0.82
CA ARG A 33 6.63 -10.23 -1.84
C ARG A 33 8.05 -10.66 -1.53
N TYR A 34 8.28 -11.96 -1.45
CA TYR A 34 9.62 -12.51 -1.25
C TYR A 34 10.20 -13.05 -2.56
N ASN A 35 11.38 -12.57 -2.94
CA ASN A 35 12.15 -13.09 -4.06
C ASN A 35 13.19 -14.10 -3.55
N GLN A 36 12.94 -15.38 -3.79
CA GLN A 36 13.81 -16.46 -3.31
C GLN A 36 15.23 -16.44 -3.92
N ALA A 37 15.39 -15.96 -5.16
CA ALA A 37 16.71 -15.95 -5.80
C ALA A 37 17.62 -14.83 -5.27
N ARG A 38 17.02 -13.72 -4.82
CA ARG A 38 17.72 -12.56 -4.27
C ARG A 38 17.74 -12.54 -2.74
N GLU A 39 16.93 -13.40 -2.11
CA GLU A 39 16.67 -13.40 -0.67
C GLU A 39 16.22 -12.02 -0.15
N ILE A 40 15.37 -11.35 -0.92
CA ILE A 40 14.90 -9.98 -0.67
C ILE A 40 13.37 -9.95 -0.62
N TYR A 41 12.84 -9.24 0.37
CA TYR A 41 11.45 -8.81 0.47
C TYR A 41 11.24 -7.49 -0.28
N SER A 42 10.04 -7.31 -0.82
CA SER A 42 9.67 -6.11 -1.55
C SER A 42 8.21 -5.75 -1.29
N ILE A 43 7.95 -4.46 -1.35
CA ILE A 43 6.63 -3.84 -1.24
C ILE A 43 6.54 -2.68 -2.23
N GLY A 44 5.32 -2.27 -2.56
CA GLY A 44 5.09 -1.09 -3.36
C GLY A 44 3.67 -0.57 -3.25
N ILE A 45 3.50 0.65 -3.74
CA ILE A 45 2.21 1.33 -3.79
C ILE A 45 2.00 1.86 -5.20
N GLU A 46 0.97 1.35 -5.85
CA GLU A 46 0.53 1.78 -7.16
C GLU A 46 -0.65 2.75 -7.01
N LYS A 47 -0.75 3.73 -7.91
CA LYS A 47 -1.83 4.70 -7.93
C LYS A 47 -2.63 4.62 -9.21
N TYR A 48 -3.95 4.70 -9.08
CA TYR A 48 -4.92 4.56 -10.16
C TYR A 48 -5.97 5.66 -10.11
N HIS A 49 -6.55 5.99 -11.27
CA HIS A 49 -7.85 6.66 -11.30
C HIS A 49 -8.94 5.69 -10.82
N TYR A 50 -9.91 6.20 -10.07
CA TYR A 50 -11.06 5.39 -9.67
C TYR A 50 -12.05 5.27 -10.83
N THR A 51 -12.15 4.07 -11.41
CA THR A 51 -12.98 3.72 -12.56
C THR A 51 -13.93 2.56 -12.21
N GLU A 52 -14.88 2.26 -13.11
CA GLU A 52 -15.78 1.10 -12.95
C GLU A 52 -15.04 -0.24 -13.12
N GLU A 53 -14.05 -0.30 -14.03
CA GLU A 53 -13.21 -1.47 -14.24
C GLU A 53 -11.93 -1.35 -13.40
N PRO A 54 -11.73 -2.19 -12.37
CA PRO A 54 -10.58 -2.10 -11.47
C PRO A 54 -9.26 -2.17 -12.21
N PHE A 55 -8.29 -1.34 -11.78
CA PHE A 55 -6.92 -1.33 -12.28
C PHE A 55 -6.73 -0.99 -13.77
N SER A 56 -7.79 -0.58 -14.47
CA SER A 56 -7.77 -0.24 -15.90
C SER A 56 -6.97 1.02 -16.23
N ASP A 57 -6.89 1.97 -15.30
CA ASP A 57 -6.26 3.29 -15.49
C ASP A 57 -5.14 3.51 -14.46
N PHE A 58 -4.00 2.84 -14.72
CA PHE A 58 -2.77 2.99 -13.94
C PHE A 58 -2.13 4.36 -14.18
N MET A 59 -1.74 5.01 -13.09
CA MET A 59 -1.04 6.29 -13.14
C MET A 59 0.45 6.13 -12.94
N GLU A 60 0.86 5.59 -11.78
CA GLU A 60 2.26 5.56 -11.37
C GLU A 60 2.51 4.56 -10.23
N LEU A 61 3.76 4.12 -10.12
CA LEU A 61 4.30 3.46 -8.93
C LEU A 61 4.79 4.56 -7.98
N VAL A 62 4.00 4.86 -6.95
CA VAL A 62 4.26 5.95 -5.98
C VAL A 62 5.42 5.60 -5.07
N TYR A 63 5.56 4.33 -4.73
CA TYR A 63 6.55 3.86 -3.79
C TYR A 63 6.96 2.43 -4.09
N SER A 64 8.23 2.12 -3.85
CA SER A 64 8.75 0.77 -3.83
C SER A 64 9.93 0.72 -2.87
N TYR A 65 9.99 -0.34 -2.08
CA TYR A 65 11.11 -0.58 -1.19
C TYR A 65 11.44 -2.07 -1.15
N GLU A 66 12.73 -2.35 -1.00
CA GLU A 66 13.28 -3.70 -0.95
C GLU A 66 14.23 -3.80 0.24
N SER A 67 14.11 -4.90 0.99
CA SER A 67 14.99 -5.19 2.13
C SER A 67 15.12 -6.69 2.33
N ASN A 68 16.20 -7.14 2.97
CA ASN A 68 16.33 -8.54 3.39
C ASN A 68 15.58 -8.83 4.71
N ASP A 69 14.97 -7.82 5.32
CA ASP A 69 14.09 -7.93 6.49
C ASP A 69 12.65 -7.57 6.10
N LYS A 70 11.71 -8.45 6.47
CA LYS A 70 10.28 -8.26 6.24
C LYS A 70 9.69 -7.12 7.07
N GLU A 71 10.12 -6.98 8.31
CA GLU A 71 9.62 -5.95 9.21
C GLU A 71 10.11 -4.58 8.74
N ASP A 72 11.35 -4.51 8.25
CA ASP A 72 11.92 -3.29 7.67
C ASP A 72 11.11 -2.79 6.48
N CYS A 73 10.65 -3.69 5.60
CA CYS A 73 9.74 -3.30 4.53
C CYS A 73 8.44 -2.67 5.06
N ILE A 74 7.79 -3.32 6.02
CA ILE A 74 6.52 -2.83 6.56
C ILE A 74 6.68 -1.52 7.35
N ASN A 75 7.78 -1.36 8.08
CA ASN A 75 8.10 -0.10 8.77
C ASN A 75 8.27 1.03 7.76
N HIS A 76 9.08 0.81 6.72
CA HIS A 76 9.28 1.81 5.67
C HIS A 76 7.99 2.17 4.92
N LEU A 77 7.11 1.20 4.65
CA LEU A 77 5.78 1.47 4.07
C LEU A 77 4.92 2.43 4.90
N THR A 78 5.06 2.39 6.22
CA THR A 78 4.16 3.07 7.15
C THR A 78 4.74 4.36 7.71
N GLU A 79 6.05 4.40 7.89
CA GLU A 79 6.79 5.54 8.45
C GLU A 79 7.31 6.50 7.39
N ASP A 80 7.63 6.03 6.18
CA ASP A 80 8.12 6.92 5.12
C ASP A 80 7.06 7.93 4.69
N ILE A 81 7.54 9.03 4.12
CA ILE A 81 6.70 10.10 3.57
C ILE A 81 6.32 9.74 2.13
N LEU A 82 5.12 9.17 1.95
CA LEU A 82 4.70 8.59 0.67
C LEU A 82 3.64 9.42 -0.10
N TRP A 83 2.89 10.29 0.59
CA TRP A 83 1.74 11.00 -0.01
C TRP A 83 1.73 12.48 0.32
N ASP A 84 1.89 13.35 -0.67
CA ASP A 84 1.79 14.81 -0.48
C ASP A 84 2.62 15.33 0.72
N GLY A 85 3.76 14.70 1.00
CA GLY A 85 4.59 15.03 2.17
C GLY A 85 4.11 14.46 3.51
N LYS A 86 3.27 13.41 3.51
CA LYS A 86 2.77 12.72 4.71
C LYS A 86 3.06 11.22 4.72
N SER A 87 3.18 10.67 5.92
CA SER A 87 3.27 9.22 6.15
C SER A 87 1.89 8.55 6.19
N PHE A 88 1.91 7.21 6.30
CA PHE A 88 0.68 6.41 6.35
C PHE A 88 -0.12 6.77 7.61
N TYR A 89 0.57 6.84 8.75
CA TYR A 89 -0.05 7.16 10.04
C TYR A 89 -0.65 8.57 10.08
N GLU A 90 -0.03 9.54 9.42
CA GLU A 90 -0.58 10.89 9.30
C GLU A 90 -1.86 10.93 8.45
N LEU A 91 -1.97 10.04 7.47
CA LEU A 91 -3.14 9.94 6.58
C LEU A 91 -4.18 8.92 7.03
N GLU A 92 -3.85 8.06 7.98
CA GLU A 92 -4.61 6.89 8.41
C GLU A 92 -6.10 7.20 8.59
N LYS A 93 -6.45 8.30 9.24
CA LYS A 93 -7.85 8.73 9.47
C LYS A 93 -8.60 9.16 8.20
N ALA A 94 -7.90 9.58 7.16
CA ALA A 94 -8.47 9.99 5.88
C ALA A 94 -8.61 8.83 4.88
N LEU A 95 -7.85 7.74 5.06
CA LEU A 95 -7.87 6.57 4.18
C LEU A 95 -9.17 5.78 4.33
N THR A 96 -9.70 5.31 3.21
CA THR A 96 -10.84 4.37 3.19
C THR A 96 -10.39 3.05 2.61
N TRP A 97 -10.29 2.01 3.43
CA TRP A 97 -10.03 0.65 2.97
C TRP A 97 -11.30 0.11 2.30
N PHE A 98 -11.15 -0.50 1.14
CA PHE A 98 -12.24 -1.11 0.40
C PHE A 98 -11.70 -2.23 -0.48
N ASP A 99 -12.61 -3.12 -0.86
CA ASP A 99 -12.36 -4.11 -1.89
C ASP A 99 -12.72 -3.50 -3.25
N TRP A 100 -11.77 -3.49 -4.18
CA TRP A 100 -12.00 -3.06 -5.55
C TRP A 100 -12.02 -4.24 -6.53
N GLU A 101 -11.65 -5.45 -6.08
CA GLU A 101 -11.68 -6.67 -6.90
C GLU A 101 -13.07 -7.30 -7.00
#